data_AF-A0A6L2PGG2-F1
#
_entry.id   AF-A0A6L2PGG2-F1
#
_cell.length_a   1.000
_cell.length_b   1.000
_cell.length_c   1.000
_cell.angle_alpha   90.00
_cell.angle_beta   90.00
_cell.angle_gamma   90.00
#
_symmetry.space_group_name_H-M   'P 1'
#
loop_
_entity.id
_entity.type
_entity.pdbx_description
1 polymer ?
#
loop_
_entity_poly.entity_id
_entity_poly.type
_entity_poly.pdbx_seq_one_letter_code
_entity_poly.pdbx_strand_id
1 'polypeptide(L)' 'MSSDSDSIVRCGICKKLFNQDDRKPKFLQCYHTYCAQCLTNMQEKVTAFLAL' A
#
# COMPACT_ATOMS: atom_id res chain seq x y z
N MET A 1 -14.52 22.82 19.23
CA MET A 1 -15.36 21.93 18.41
C MET A 1 -14.43 21.21 17.45
N SER A 2 -14.63 19.90 17.32
CA SER A 2 -13.69 18.87 16.87
C SER A 2 -12.78 19.27 15.71
N SER A 3 -11.47 19.25 15.95
CA SER A 3 -10.47 19.22 14.89
C SER A 3 -10.50 17.83 14.28
N ASP A 4 -11.47 17.59 13.39
CA ASP A 4 -11.53 16.40 12.54
C ASP A 4 -10.34 16.46 11.58
N SER A 5 -9.16 16.09 12.10
CA SER A 5 -8.05 15.61 11.28
C SER A 5 -8.51 14.28 10.71
N ASP A 6 -9.36 14.39 9.70
CA ASP A 6 -9.74 13.34 8.76
C ASP A 6 -8.49 12.50 8.55
N SER A 7 -8.47 11.30 9.13
CA SER A 7 -7.26 10.51 9.28
C SER A 7 -6.81 10.09 7.89
N ILE A 8 -5.95 10.90 7.27
CA ILE A 8 -5.61 10.74 5.85
C ILE A 8 -4.87 9.40 5.73
N VAL A 9 -5.57 8.41 5.17
CA VAL A 9 -5.09 7.03 5.16
C VAL A 9 -3.91 6.92 4.18
N ARG A 10 -2.79 6.42 4.70
CA ARG A 10 -1.50 6.30 3.98
C ARG A 10 -1.10 4.86 3.83
N CYS A 11 -0.34 4.56 2.77
CA CYS A 11 0.29 3.26 2.61
C CYS A 11 1.30 2.99 3.74
N GLY A 12 1.20 1.83 4.38
CA GLY A 12 2.12 1.43 5.45
C GLY A 12 3.58 1.29 5.01
N ILE A 13 3.84 1.08 3.71
CA ILE A 13 5.19 0.90 3.12
C ILE A 13 5.77 2.24 2.68
N CYS A 14 5.16 2.91 1.70
CA CYS A 14 5.73 4.14 1.13
C CYS A 14 5.30 5.44 1.84
N LYS A 15 4.39 5.36 2.82
CA LYS A 15 3.86 6.50 3.61
C LYS A 15 3.16 7.61 2.80
N LYS A 16 2.95 7.40 1.50
CA LYS A 16 2.20 8.29 0.60
C LYS A 16 0.69 8.07 0.74
N LEU A 17 -0.07 9.09 0.37
CA LEU A 17 -1.52 9.01 0.27
C LEU A 17 -1.93 8.00 -0.81
N PHE A 18 -3.00 7.26 -0.53
CA PHE A 18 -3.68 6.48 -1.53
C PHE A 18 -4.30 7.39 -2.60
N ASN A 19 -4.43 6.88 -3.82
CA ASN A 19 -5.17 7.52 -4.91
C ASN A 19 -5.98 6.47 -5.68
N GLN A 20 -6.65 6.85 -6.76
CA GLN A 20 -7.46 5.91 -7.56
C GLN A 20 -6.66 5.20 -8.66
N ASP A 21 -5.40 5.60 -8.87
CA ASP A 21 -4.53 5.16 -9.96
C ASP A 21 -3.44 4.17 -9.46
N ASP A 22 -2.16 4.55 -9.56
CA ASP A 22 -0.98 3.75 -9.20
C ASP A 22 -0.92 3.37 -7.71
N ARG A 23 -1.53 4.18 -6.85
CA ARG A 23 -1.57 3.99 -5.40
C ARG A 23 -2.96 3.63 -4.88
N LYS A 24 -3.75 2.92 -5.69
CA LYS A 24 -5.00 2.31 -5.23
C LYS A 24 -4.77 1.41 -4.01
N PRO A 25 -5.53 1.59 -2.91
CA PRO A 25 -5.39 0.75 -1.73
C PRO A 25 -5.87 -0.67 -2.05
N LYS A 26 -5.14 -1.66 -1.54
CA LYS A 26 -5.44 -3.08 -1.66
C LYS A 26 -5.55 -3.69 -0.27
N PHE A 27 -6.68 -4.31 0.03
CA PHE A 27 -6.94 -4.99 1.29
C PHE A 27 -6.48 -6.44 1.17
N LEU A 28 -5.54 -6.83 2.02
CA LEU A 28 -5.02 -8.19 2.08
C LEU A 28 -5.86 -9.06 3.04
N GLN A 29 -5.76 -10.38 2.91
CA GLN A 29 -6.43 -11.32 3.82
C GLN A 29 -5.93 -11.21 5.28
N CYS A 30 -4.70 -10.72 5.48
CA CYS A 30 -4.17 -10.40 6.81
C CYS A 30 -4.67 -9.05 7.35
N TYR A 31 -5.71 -8.46 6.74
CA TYR A 31 -6.34 -7.20 7.10
C TYR A 31 -5.46 -5.95 7.02
N HIS A 32 -4.28 -6.03 6.41
CA HIS A 32 -3.43 -4.87 6.13
C HIS A 32 -3.78 -4.24 4.78
N THR A 33 -3.60 -2.92 4.70
CA THR A 33 -3.83 -2.15 3.47
C THR A 33 -2.55 -1.50 2.98
N TYR A 34 -2.17 -1.80 1.74
CA TYR A 34 -1.02 -1.21 1.06
C TYR A 34 -1.41 -0.71 -0.32
N CYS A 35 -0.59 0.14 -0.93
CA CYS A 35 -0.85 0.62 -2.29
C CYS A 35 -0.43 -0.42 -3.32
N ALA A 36 -1.17 -0.49 -4.44
CA ALA A 36 -0.93 -1.47 -5.51
C ALA A 36 0.54 -1.49 -5.98
N GLN A 37 1.14 -0.32 -6.22
CA GLN A 37 2.55 -0.21 -6.60
C GLN A 37 3.51 -0.89 -5.60
N CYS A 38 3.31 -0.73 -4.28
CA CYS A 38 4.18 -1.36 -3.30
C CYS A 38 4.04 -2.88 -3.29
N LEU A 39 2.83 -3.40 -3.51
CA LEU A 39 2.59 -4.84 -3.58
C LEU A 39 3.23 -5.46 -4.83
N THR A 40 3.11 -4.80 -5.99
CA THR A 40 3.78 -5.24 -7.23
C THR A 40 5.29 -5.30 -7.04
N ASN A 41 5.90 -4.23 -6.52
CA ASN A 41 7.34 -4.19 -6.28
C ASN A 41 7.81 -5.28 -5.29
N MET A 42 6.96 -5.69 -4.35
CA MET A 42 7.27 -6.76 -3.41
C MET A 42 7.22 -8.13 -4.08
N GLN A 43 6.19 -8.37 -4.91
CA GLN A 43 6.04 -9.61 -5.67
C GLN A 43 7.20 -9.81 -6.65
N GLU A 44 7.60 -8.77 -7.38
CA GLU A 44 8.75 -8.82 -8.29
C GLU A 44 10.05 -9.20 -7.57
N LYS A 45 10.28 -8.65 -6.37
CA LYS A 45 11.46 -8.99 -5.55
C LYS A 45 11.44 -10.44 -5.06
N VAL A 46 10.27 -10.96 -4.69
CA VAL A 46 10.13 -12.38 -4.29
C VAL A 46 10.40 -13.28 -5.48
N THR A 47 9.81 -12.99 -6.65
CA THR A 47 10.03 -13.78 -7.87
C THR A 47 11.49 -13.73 -8.32
N ALA A 48 12.14 -12.55 -8.24
CA ALA A 48 13.56 -12.41 -8.56
C ALA A 48 14.46 -13.22 -7.62
N PHE A 49 14.10 -13.31 -6.33
CA PHE A 49 14.83 -14.12 -5.36
C PHE A 49 14.64 -15.63 -5.58
N LEU A 50 13.46 -16.08 -6.01
CA LEU A 50 13.18 -17.49 -6.31
C LEU A 50 13.68 -17.95 -7.69
N ALA A 51 14.11 -17.02 -8.55
CA ALA A 51 14.68 -17.30 -9.86
C ALA A 51 16.22 -17.43 -9.86
N LEU A 52 16.85 -17.36 -8.68
CA LEU A 52 18.28 -17.58 -8.43
C LEU A 52 18.47 -18.90 -7.68
#